data_AF-A0A1V5IS79-F1
#
_entry.id   AF-A0A1V5IS79-F1
#
_cell.length_a   1.000
_cell.length_b   1.000
_cell.length_c   1.000
_cell.angle_alpha   90.00
_cell.angle_beta   90.00
_cell.angle_gamma   90.00
#
_symmetry.space_group_name_H-M   'P 1'
#
loop_
_entity.id
_entity.type
_entity.pdbx_description
1 polymer ?
#
loop_
_entity_poly.entity_id
_entity_poly.type
_entity_poly.pdbx_seq_one_letter_code
_entity_poly.pdbx_strand_id
1 'polypeptide(L)'
;MSKTVTRMGDGSSVVLSRDEIRREVVEGSEAAAVKAKIPALEENEVDYLVDMFASPMRMWSVERGHEAVMTKDGGTNTLISSRLSSGIAAPIGRETAVRLFERAFAFDSMEVGHIDYSVKPSKFIVSVEQEHMELLQHTTVFPLFYGFMPNLGLYYRPDGQYENPSDLLPLGKIDAARRTQEEALEACHDDVVWQSRMFAETGADAINYDTVASTGDAEFLATLRATRTISSETDMPVEVSMAAEMVLGFHGELEYEGTRLAGLWPHQQMKLVERAGAAIFGPVVNNNSKKSCAWNVARAATFVKACTAEATIPIHPNVGNGVGGVPMFEVSPLDMVSRASAAMIEIGKADGL
;
A
#
# COMPACT_ATOMS: atom_id res chain seq x y z
N MET A 1 13.00 30.01 21.62
CA MET A 1 12.32 28.80 21.12
C MET A 1 13.27 28.13 20.14
N SER A 2 13.64 26.86 20.35
CA SER A 2 14.42 26.15 19.34
C SER A 2 13.54 25.93 18.11
N LYS A 3 14.14 26.11 16.93
CA LYS A 3 13.50 25.80 15.65
C LYS A 3 14.18 24.56 15.07
N THR A 4 13.40 23.63 14.55
CA THR A 4 13.88 22.38 13.99
C THR A 4 13.66 22.39 12.48
N VAL A 5 14.67 21.93 11.73
CA VAL A 5 14.55 21.71 10.30
C VAL A 5 13.86 20.36 10.09
N THR A 6 12.73 20.37 9.38
CA THR A 6 12.01 19.17 8.95
C THR A 6 11.61 19.34 7.47
N ARG A 7 10.66 18.55 6.97
CA ARG A 7 10.27 18.53 5.56
C ARG A 7 8.78 18.76 5.34
N MET A 8 8.46 19.29 4.17
CA MET A 8 7.13 19.29 3.59
C MET A 8 6.85 17.96 2.88
N GLY A 9 5.60 17.68 2.55
CA GLY A 9 5.17 16.44 1.87
C GLY A 9 5.70 16.30 0.45
N ASP A 10 6.23 17.36 -0.16
CA ASP A 10 6.98 17.34 -1.42
C ASP A 10 8.50 17.15 -1.24
N GLY A 11 8.96 16.95 -0.01
CA GLY A 11 10.37 16.75 0.34
C GLY A 11 11.18 18.02 0.59
N SER A 12 10.62 19.20 0.31
CA SER A 12 11.29 20.48 0.55
C SER A 12 11.50 20.73 2.05
N SER A 13 12.59 21.42 2.40
CA SER A 13 12.90 21.72 3.81
C SER A 13 12.03 22.84 4.36
N VAL A 14 11.58 22.70 5.61
CA VAL A 14 10.84 23.71 6.36
C VAL A 14 11.42 23.84 7.76
N VAL A 15 11.32 25.03 8.36
CA VAL A 15 11.81 25.31 9.72
C VAL A 15 10.62 25.63 10.60
N LEU A 16 10.38 24.79 11.61
CA LEU A 16 9.23 24.92 12.51
C LEU A 16 9.71 25.01 13.96
N SER A 17 9.02 25.82 14.76
CA SER A 17 9.09 25.75 16.22
C SER A 17 8.32 24.54 16.76
N ARG A 18 8.59 24.16 18.00
CA ARG A 18 7.87 23.05 18.66
C ARG A 18 6.35 23.26 18.69
N ASP A 19 5.89 24.50 18.91
CA ASP A 19 4.45 24.82 18.92
C ASP A 19 3.83 24.69 17.53
N GLU A 20 4.56 25.05 16.47
CA GLU A 20 4.13 24.85 15.09
C GLU A 20 4.08 23.37 14.73
N ILE A 21 5.06 22.57 15.17
CA ILE A 21 5.06 21.11 14.99
C ILE A 21 3.84 20.50 15.68
N ARG A 22 3.55 20.90 16.93
CA ARG A 22 2.36 20.42 17.65
C ARG A 22 1.07 20.74 16.92
N ARG A 23 0.94 21.97 16.39
CA ARG A 23 -0.22 22.34 15.58
C ARG A 23 -0.34 21.46 14.33
N GLU A 24 0.75 21.22 13.61
CA GLU A 24 0.75 20.35 12.43
C GLU A 24 0.31 18.91 12.77
N VAL A 25 0.80 18.35 13.89
CA VAL A 25 0.42 17.01 14.36
C VAL A 25 -1.08 16.93 14.69
N VAL A 26 -1.58 17.87 15.49
CA VAL A 26 -3.00 17.92 15.88
C VAL A 26 -3.89 18.07 14.66
N GLU A 27 -3.61 19.04 13.78
CA GLU A 27 -4.39 19.25 12.56
C GLU A 27 -4.37 18.04 11.62
N GLY A 28 -3.25 17.30 11.55
CA GLY A 28 -3.12 16.09 10.73
C GLY A 28 -4.01 14.95 11.23
N SER A 29 -3.96 14.73 12.54
CA SER A 29 -4.80 13.77 13.25
C SER A 29 -6.30 14.10 13.11
N GLU A 30 -6.68 15.34 13.39
CA GLU A 30 -8.07 15.81 13.26
C GLU A 30 -8.59 15.68 11.82
N ALA A 31 -7.74 15.93 10.82
CA ALA A 31 -8.13 15.78 9.42
C ALA A 31 -8.47 14.33 9.05
N ALA A 32 -7.78 13.33 9.63
CA ALA A 32 -8.15 11.93 9.49
C ALA A 32 -9.45 11.62 10.23
N ALA A 33 -9.52 12.03 11.50
CA ALA A 33 -10.65 11.81 12.39
C ALA A 33 -11.97 12.29 11.79
N VAL A 34 -12.00 13.52 11.26
CA VAL A 34 -13.19 14.12 10.64
C VAL A 34 -13.61 13.37 9.38
N LYS A 35 -12.65 13.00 8.51
CA LYS A 35 -12.94 12.35 7.22
C LYS A 35 -13.52 10.95 7.38
N ALA A 36 -12.89 10.12 8.20
CA ALA A 36 -13.29 8.72 8.40
C ALA A 36 -14.23 8.51 9.59
N LYS A 37 -14.54 9.56 10.37
CA LYS A 37 -15.33 9.48 11.61
C LYS A 37 -14.70 8.52 12.63
N ILE A 38 -13.39 8.62 12.79
CA ILE A 38 -12.57 7.85 13.73
C ILE A 38 -12.03 8.76 14.84
N PRO A 39 -11.59 8.23 15.99
CA PRO A 39 -10.95 9.03 17.02
C PRO A 39 -9.68 9.71 16.51
N ALA A 40 -9.44 10.94 16.97
CA ALA A 40 -8.13 11.59 16.83
C ALA A 40 -7.11 10.94 17.77
N LEU A 41 -5.82 11.16 17.50
CA LEU A 41 -4.72 10.79 18.39
C LEU A 41 -4.90 11.38 19.79
N GLU A 42 -4.51 10.59 20.78
CA GLU A 42 -4.50 10.97 22.19
C GLU A 42 -3.31 11.89 22.51
N GLU A 43 -3.38 12.60 23.64
CA GLU A 43 -2.39 13.62 23.99
C GLU A 43 -0.96 13.06 24.08
N ASN A 44 -0.78 11.86 24.63
CA ASN A 44 0.51 11.17 24.71
C ASN A 44 1.07 10.79 23.33
N GLU A 45 0.19 10.46 22.37
CA GLU A 45 0.58 10.13 20.99
C GLU A 45 0.97 11.40 20.22
N VAL A 46 0.25 12.50 20.46
CA VAL A 46 0.61 13.82 19.95
C VAL A 46 1.97 14.24 20.53
N ASP A 47 2.20 14.08 21.84
CA ASP A 47 3.48 14.38 22.48
C ASP A 47 4.63 13.58 21.89
N TYR A 48 4.43 12.28 21.66
CA TYR A 48 5.43 11.42 21.02
C TYR A 48 5.84 11.94 19.63
N LEU A 49 4.87 12.30 18.78
CA LEU A 49 5.16 12.86 17.46
C LEU A 49 5.82 14.25 17.55
N VAL A 50 5.42 15.09 18.50
CA VAL A 50 6.04 16.39 18.71
C VAL A 50 7.50 16.23 19.13
N ASP A 51 7.81 15.28 20.02
CA ASP A 51 9.18 14.97 20.40
C ASP A 51 10.01 14.42 19.23
N MET A 52 9.43 13.49 18.47
CA MET A 52 10.05 12.92 17.28
C MET A 52 10.43 13.98 16.23
N PHE A 53 9.52 14.91 15.93
CA PHE A 53 9.73 15.94 14.92
C PHE A 53 10.51 17.15 15.44
N ALA A 54 10.46 17.44 16.74
CA ALA A 54 11.29 18.48 17.36
C ALA A 54 12.74 18.02 17.61
N SER A 55 12.98 16.70 17.64
CA SER A 55 14.29 16.11 17.90
C SER A 55 15.35 16.54 16.88
N PRO A 56 16.56 16.89 17.33
CA PRO A 56 17.67 17.21 16.43
C PRO A 56 18.27 15.97 15.74
N MET A 57 17.84 14.76 16.12
CA MET A 57 18.36 13.51 15.56
C MET A 57 17.95 13.37 14.11
N ARG A 58 18.85 12.90 13.24
CA ARG A 58 18.52 12.64 11.84
C ARG A 58 17.58 11.44 11.71
N MET A 59 17.85 10.39 12.45
CA MET A 59 17.10 9.13 12.46
C MET A 59 16.25 9.02 13.71
N TRP A 60 15.09 8.38 13.58
CA TRP A 60 14.26 7.96 14.69
C TRP A 60 13.91 6.48 14.53
N SER A 61 13.87 5.72 15.62
CA SER A 61 13.61 4.28 15.57
C SER A 61 12.75 3.88 16.77
N VAL A 62 12.44 2.59 16.86
CA VAL A 62 11.64 2.00 17.95
C VAL A 62 12.55 1.39 19.00
N GLU A 63 12.02 1.17 20.20
CA GLU A 63 12.75 0.46 21.25
C GLU A 63 12.85 -1.04 20.92
N ARG A 64 13.86 -1.71 21.50
CA ARG A 64 14.00 -3.15 21.33
C ARG A 64 12.81 -3.88 21.94
N GLY A 65 12.21 -4.78 21.19
CA GLY A 65 10.96 -5.47 21.52
C GLY A 65 9.72 -4.83 20.89
N HIS A 66 9.85 -3.67 20.23
CA HIS A 66 8.78 -3.03 19.48
C HIS A 66 8.99 -3.14 17.96
N GLU A 67 9.96 -3.93 17.49
CA GLU A 67 10.21 -4.10 16.05
C GLU A 67 8.99 -4.71 15.34
N ALA A 68 8.78 -4.31 14.08
CA ALA A 68 7.74 -4.84 13.20
C ALA A 68 8.37 -5.61 12.03
N VAL A 69 7.58 -6.44 11.35
CA VAL A 69 8.01 -7.17 10.16
C VAL A 69 8.31 -6.20 9.02
N MET A 70 9.53 -6.21 8.50
CA MET A 70 9.89 -5.40 7.34
C MET A 70 9.64 -6.18 6.07
N THR A 71 8.58 -5.82 5.32
CA THR A 71 8.22 -6.44 4.06
C THR A 71 8.51 -5.47 2.91
N LYS A 72 8.92 -5.97 1.74
CA LYS A 72 9.18 -5.13 0.57
C LYS A 72 8.20 -5.39 -0.57
N ASP A 73 7.30 -4.45 -0.76
CA ASP A 73 6.44 -4.30 -1.95
C ASP A 73 7.21 -3.80 -3.18
N GLY A 74 6.65 -3.98 -4.37
CA GLY A 74 7.27 -3.59 -5.65
C GLY A 74 8.58 -4.33 -5.96
N GLY A 75 8.92 -5.31 -5.12
CA GLY A 75 10.10 -6.15 -5.19
C GLY A 75 11.39 -5.39 -5.51
N THR A 76 12.02 -5.80 -6.60
CA THR A 76 13.37 -5.35 -6.96
C THR A 76 13.40 -3.94 -7.57
N ASN A 77 12.24 -3.34 -7.84
CA ASN A 77 12.12 -2.06 -8.53
C ASN A 77 12.91 -0.96 -7.82
N THR A 78 12.90 -0.90 -6.49
CA THR A 78 13.70 0.09 -5.71
C THR A 78 15.19 0.07 -6.07
N LEU A 79 15.73 -1.08 -6.48
CA LEU A 79 17.12 -1.19 -6.91
C LEU A 79 17.28 -1.03 -8.42
N ILE A 80 16.48 -1.73 -9.22
CA ILE A 80 16.74 -1.88 -10.66
C ILE A 80 15.97 -0.89 -11.55
N SER A 81 14.86 -0.34 -11.06
CA SER A 81 14.00 0.54 -11.86
C SER A 81 14.57 1.96 -11.95
N SER A 82 13.94 2.78 -12.80
CA SER A 82 14.30 4.18 -12.97
C SER A 82 13.95 5.02 -11.73
N ARG A 83 14.60 6.17 -11.57
CA ARG A 83 14.24 7.15 -10.52
C ARG A 83 12.81 7.68 -10.63
N LEU A 84 12.21 7.62 -11.82
CA LEU A 84 10.81 7.99 -12.02
C LEU A 84 9.84 7.02 -11.33
N SER A 85 10.26 5.77 -11.14
CA SER A 85 9.52 4.75 -10.38
C SER A 85 10.19 4.47 -9.03
N SER A 86 10.84 5.49 -8.45
CA SER A 86 11.50 5.44 -7.14
C SER A 86 12.65 4.42 -7.02
N GLY A 87 13.20 3.98 -8.17
CA GLY A 87 14.37 3.11 -8.22
C GLY A 87 15.69 3.87 -8.32
N ILE A 88 16.81 3.16 -8.21
CA ILE A 88 18.16 3.75 -8.32
C ILE A 88 18.91 3.38 -9.59
N ALA A 89 18.29 2.60 -10.49
CA ALA A 89 18.87 2.08 -11.73
C ALA A 89 20.21 1.36 -11.51
N ALA A 90 20.30 0.55 -10.45
CA ALA A 90 21.47 -0.28 -10.19
C ALA A 90 21.64 -1.30 -11.32
N PRO A 91 22.88 -1.50 -11.83
CA PRO A 91 23.14 -2.41 -12.95
C PRO A 91 23.20 -3.87 -12.48
N ILE A 92 22.12 -4.34 -11.85
CA ILE A 92 21.98 -5.71 -11.32
C ILE A 92 20.66 -6.33 -11.78
N GLY A 93 20.60 -7.66 -11.81
CA GLY A 93 19.39 -8.42 -12.10
C GLY A 93 18.48 -8.59 -10.88
N ARG A 94 17.27 -9.10 -11.11
CA ARG A 94 16.24 -9.35 -10.09
C ARG A 94 16.75 -10.27 -8.97
N GLU A 95 17.40 -11.37 -9.31
CA GLU A 95 17.86 -12.37 -8.33
C GLU A 95 18.89 -11.78 -7.37
N THR A 96 19.83 -10.99 -7.91
CA THR A 96 20.81 -10.28 -7.09
C THR A 96 20.13 -9.27 -6.19
N ALA A 97 19.14 -8.53 -6.70
CA ALA A 97 18.40 -7.55 -5.91
C ALA A 97 17.65 -8.20 -4.75
N VAL A 98 16.92 -9.31 -4.95
CA VAL A 98 16.22 -10.03 -3.87
C VAL A 98 17.21 -10.50 -2.79
N ARG A 99 18.36 -11.06 -3.19
CA ARG A 99 19.41 -11.47 -2.23
C ARG A 99 20.01 -10.30 -1.45
N LEU A 100 20.05 -9.10 -2.02
CA LEU A 100 20.49 -7.90 -1.28
C LEU A 100 19.48 -7.51 -0.21
N PHE A 101 18.18 -7.60 -0.50
CA PHE A 101 17.15 -7.36 0.52
C PHE A 101 17.26 -8.35 1.68
N GLU A 102 17.44 -9.64 1.38
CA GLU A 102 17.65 -10.66 2.42
C GLU A 102 18.95 -10.42 3.20
N ARG A 103 20.10 -10.30 2.51
CA ARG A 103 21.43 -10.42 3.14
C ARG A 103 22.04 -9.10 3.60
N ALA A 104 21.79 -8.03 2.86
CA ALA A 104 22.42 -6.73 3.10
C ALA A 104 21.48 -5.78 3.84
N PHE A 105 20.18 -5.81 3.51
CA PHE A 105 19.20 -4.92 4.14
C PHE A 105 18.41 -5.58 5.27
N ALA A 106 18.48 -6.91 5.38
CA ALA A 106 17.86 -7.70 6.45
C ALA A 106 16.34 -7.46 6.55
N PHE A 107 15.66 -7.48 5.40
CA PHE A 107 14.19 -7.54 5.36
C PHE A 107 13.71 -8.92 5.82
N ASP A 108 12.51 -8.95 6.40
CA ASP A 108 11.90 -10.16 6.95
C ASP A 108 11.12 -10.94 5.88
N SER A 109 10.59 -10.25 4.87
CA SER A 109 10.00 -10.85 3.66
C SER A 109 10.06 -9.88 2.47
N MET A 110 9.76 -10.37 1.27
CA MET A 110 9.80 -9.56 0.07
C MET A 110 8.86 -10.09 -1.02
N GLU A 111 8.32 -9.19 -1.82
CA GLU A 111 7.59 -9.53 -3.04
C GLU A 111 8.53 -9.71 -4.24
N VAL A 112 8.20 -10.72 -5.04
CA VAL A 112 8.73 -10.96 -6.38
C VAL A 112 7.61 -10.63 -7.35
N GLY A 113 7.91 -9.88 -8.41
CA GLY A 113 6.91 -9.54 -9.41
C GLY A 113 7.51 -9.02 -10.69
N HIS A 114 6.66 -8.96 -11.71
CA HIS A 114 7.00 -8.38 -13.00
C HIS A 114 7.20 -6.86 -12.88
N ILE A 115 8.06 -6.24 -13.70
CA ILE A 115 8.39 -4.81 -13.57
C ILE A 115 7.19 -3.87 -13.81
N ASP A 116 6.25 -4.26 -14.68
CA ASP A 116 4.98 -3.53 -14.87
C ASP A 116 4.07 -3.64 -13.64
N TYR A 117 4.27 -4.69 -12.85
CA TYR A 117 3.52 -5.05 -11.67
C TYR A 117 2.05 -5.41 -11.89
N SER A 118 1.50 -5.31 -13.10
CA SER A 118 0.08 -5.64 -13.33
C SER A 118 -0.14 -7.09 -13.78
N VAL A 119 -1.27 -7.69 -13.37
CA VAL A 119 -1.69 -9.05 -13.73
C VAL A 119 -1.76 -9.27 -15.25
N LYS A 120 -2.28 -8.27 -15.98
CA LYS A 120 -2.53 -8.39 -17.42
C LYS A 120 -1.27 -8.60 -18.26
N PRO A 121 -0.19 -7.80 -18.10
CA PRO A 121 1.08 -8.07 -18.77
C PRO A 121 1.83 -9.27 -18.20
N SER A 122 1.83 -9.49 -16.89
CA SER A 122 2.56 -10.62 -16.28
C SER A 122 1.97 -11.97 -16.69
N LYS A 123 0.66 -12.05 -16.95
CA LYS A 123 -0.04 -13.26 -17.38
C LYS A 123 0.58 -13.94 -18.61
N PHE A 124 1.06 -13.17 -19.59
CA PHE A 124 1.64 -13.73 -20.82
C PHE A 124 3.01 -14.38 -20.63
N ILE A 125 3.69 -14.07 -19.52
CA ILE A 125 5.02 -14.55 -19.18
C ILE A 125 5.03 -15.31 -17.85
N VAL A 126 3.87 -15.81 -17.41
CA VAL A 126 3.73 -16.43 -16.08
C VAL A 126 4.76 -17.53 -15.85
N SER A 127 5.07 -18.34 -16.88
CA SER A 127 6.03 -19.44 -16.74
C SER A 127 7.44 -18.94 -16.40
N VAL A 128 7.84 -17.80 -16.96
CA VAL A 128 9.12 -17.15 -16.65
C VAL A 128 9.10 -16.62 -15.21
N GLU A 129 7.99 -16.02 -14.80
CA GLU A 129 7.82 -15.52 -13.43
C GLU A 129 7.81 -16.65 -12.39
N GLN A 130 7.23 -17.82 -12.72
CA GLN A 130 7.30 -19.03 -11.89
C GLN A 130 8.73 -19.55 -11.75
N GLU A 131 9.49 -19.63 -12.85
CA GLU A 131 10.92 -20.01 -12.81
C GLU A 131 11.74 -19.07 -11.91
N HIS A 132 11.47 -17.76 -11.97
CA HIS A 132 12.12 -16.79 -11.09
C HIS A 132 11.75 -17.03 -9.61
N MET A 133 10.49 -17.32 -9.32
CA MET A 133 10.05 -17.63 -7.96
C MET A 133 10.77 -18.89 -7.42
N GLU A 134 10.74 -20.00 -8.15
CA GLU A 134 11.38 -21.25 -7.74
C GLU A 134 12.90 -21.08 -7.51
N LEU A 135 13.59 -20.38 -8.42
CA LEU A 135 15.01 -20.10 -8.29
C LEU A 135 15.32 -19.28 -7.03
N LEU A 136 14.49 -18.30 -6.72
CA LEU A 136 14.67 -17.45 -5.55
C LEU A 136 14.41 -18.23 -4.26
N GLN A 137 13.36 -19.04 -4.21
CA GLN A 137 13.06 -19.91 -3.07
C GLN A 137 14.16 -20.96 -2.82
N HIS A 138 14.84 -21.42 -3.87
CA HIS A 138 16.01 -22.29 -3.72
C HIS A 138 17.28 -21.59 -3.22
N THR A 139 17.34 -20.25 -3.28
CA THR A 139 18.57 -19.50 -3.02
C THR A 139 18.45 -18.44 -1.93
N THR A 140 17.29 -18.36 -1.30
CA THR A 140 16.98 -17.49 -0.16
C THR A 140 16.25 -18.29 0.93
N VAL A 141 16.03 -17.68 2.09
CA VAL A 141 15.48 -18.30 3.29
C VAL A 141 14.27 -17.53 3.82
N PHE A 142 14.22 -16.21 3.60
CA PHE A 142 13.06 -15.40 3.98
C PHE A 142 11.83 -15.69 3.08
N PRO A 143 10.60 -15.49 3.58
CA PRO A 143 9.39 -15.71 2.79
C PRO A 143 9.32 -14.81 1.56
N LEU A 144 8.91 -15.40 0.43
CA LEU A 144 8.76 -14.73 -0.84
C LEU A 144 7.31 -14.72 -1.31
N PHE A 145 6.79 -13.51 -1.44
CA PHE A 145 5.43 -13.27 -1.90
C PHE A 145 5.49 -13.11 -3.42
N TYR A 146 4.48 -13.56 -4.17
CA TYR A 146 4.31 -13.08 -5.55
C TYR A 146 3.39 -11.86 -5.54
N GLY A 147 3.89 -10.71 -5.98
CA GLY A 147 3.16 -9.44 -5.95
C GLY A 147 2.68 -9.03 -7.34
N PHE A 148 1.41 -8.63 -7.45
CA PHE A 148 0.89 -7.94 -8.63
C PHE A 148 -0.36 -7.10 -8.35
N MET A 149 -0.58 -6.12 -9.21
CA MET A 149 -1.75 -5.26 -9.26
C MET A 149 -2.85 -5.90 -10.10
N PRO A 150 -4.10 -5.95 -9.60
CA PRO A 150 -5.26 -6.25 -10.44
C PRO A 150 -5.41 -5.28 -11.63
N ASN A 151 -5.12 -3.98 -11.39
CA ASN A 151 -5.05 -2.90 -12.38
C ASN A 151 -6.11 -2.97 -13.49
N LEU A 152 -7.37 -2.79 -13.10
CA LEU A 152 -8.53 -2.80 -13.99
C LEU A 152 -8.42 -1.71 -15.08
N GLY A 153 -7.60 -0.68 -14.86
CA GLY A 153 -7.28 0.36 -15.84
C GLY A 153 -6.79 -0.18 -17.17
N LEU A 154 -5.97 -1.24 -17.14
CA LEU A 154 -5.43 -1.87 -18.34
C LEU A 154 -6.48 -2.66 -19.14
N TYR A 155 -7.67 -2.88 -18.60
CA TYR A 155 -8.77 -3.55 -19.29
C TYR A 155 -9.55 -2.57 -20.18
N TYR A 156 -9.41 -1.27 -19.95
CA TYR A 156 -10.03 -0.22 -20.76
C TYR A 156 -9.18 0.19 -21.96
N ARG A 157 -9.83 0.70 -23.01
CA ARG A 157 -9.15 1.29 -24.16
C ARG A 157 -8.26 2.47 -23.73
N PRO A 158 -7.09 2.66 -24.38
CA PRO A 158 -6.64 1.96 -25.60
C PRO A 158 -5.96 0.59 -25.36
N ASP A 159 -5.54 0.28 -24.14
CA ASP A 159 -4.73 -0.92 -23.85
C ASP A 159 -5.57 -2.21 -23.72
N GLY A 160 -6.86 -2.05 -23.42
CA GLY A 160 -7.80 -3.15 -23.30
C GLY A 160 -9.01 -3.04 -24.23
N GLN A 161 -9.90 -4.02 -24.09
CA GLN A 161 -11.02 -4.23 -25.00
C GLN A 161 -12.29 -3.45 -24.63
N TYR A 162 -12.41 -3.10 -23.34
CA TYR A 162 -13.60 -2.43 -22.78
C TYR A 162 -13.56 -0.92 -22.98
N GLU A 163 -14.72 -0.28 -23.04
CA GLU A 163 -14.77 1.19 -23.13
C GLU A 163 -14.24 1.83 -21.85
N ASN A 164 -13.56 2.96 -21.98
CA ASN A 164 -12.96 3.63 -20.82
C ASN A 164 -14.02 4.45 -20.06
N PRO A 165 -14.32 4.15 -18.78
CA PRO A 165 -15.28 4.91 -18.00
C PRO A 165 -14.88 6.39 -17.86
N SER A 166 -13.58 6.70 -17.88
CA SER A 166 -13.09 8.09 -17.81
C SER A 166 -13.41 8.91 -19.06
N ASP A 167 -13.67 8.27 -20.20
CA ASP A 167 -14.15 8.93 -21.42
C ASP A 167 -15.68 9.07 -21.42
N LEU A 168 -16.38 8.10 -20.83
CA LEU A 168 -17.84 8.03 -20.83
C LEU A 168 -18.47 8.97 -19.79
N LEU A 169 -17.89 9.06 -18.59
CA LEU A 169 -18.42 9.86 -17.49
C LEU A 169 -18.52 11.36 -17.83
N PRO A 170 -17.50 12.02 -18.43
CA PRO A 170 -17.60 13.43 -18.85
C PRO A 170 -18.69 13.69 -19.90
N LEU A 171 -19.10 12.67 -20.65
CA LEU A 171 -20.17 12.74 -21.65
C LEU A 171 -21.57 12.52 -21.05
N GLY A 172 -21.66 12.32 -19.73
CA GLY A 172 -22.92 12.02 -19.04
C GLY A 172 -23.45 10.60 -19.31
N LYS A 173 -22.63 9.71 -19.88
CA LYS A 173 -23.02 8.33 -20.21
C LYS A 173 -22.84 7.39 -19.00
N ILE A 174 -23.50 7.69 -17.89
CA ILE A 174 -23.31 7.02 -16.60
C ILE A 174 -23.59 5.51 -16.69
N ASP A 175 -24.73 5.11 -17.27
CA ASP A 175 -25.09 3.68 -17.38
C ASP A 175 -24.10 2.89 -18.24
N ALA A 176 -23.54 3.52 -19.28
CA ALA A 176 -22.51 2.88 -20.10
C ALA A 176 -21.19 2.75 -19.34
N ALA A 177 -20.80 3.79 -18.59
CA ALA A 177 -19.62 3.77 -17.74
C ALA A 177 -19.72 2.71 -16.63
N ARG A 178 -20.92 2.46 -16.10
CA ARG A 178 -21.16 1.40 -15.12
C ARG A 178 -21.07 0.02 -15.74
N ARG A 179 -21.81 -0.22 -16.82
CA ARG A 179 -21.77 -1.51 -17.53
C ARG A 179 -20.37 -1.90 -17.98
N THR A 180 -19.57 -0.96 -18.52
CA THR A 180 -18.20 -1.28 -18.95
C THR A 180 -17.30 -1.66 -17.76
N GLN A 181 -17.51 -1.06 -16.58
CA GLN A 181 -16.80 -1.44 -15.36
C GLN A 181 -17.23 -2.83 -14.86
N GLU A 182 -18.53 -3.13 -14.89
CA GLU A 182 -19.08 -4.46 -14.56
C GLU A 182 -18.56 -5.55 -15.50
N GLU A 183 -18.42 -5.27 -16.80
CA GLU A 183 -17.88 -6.24 -17.75
C GLU A 183 -16.36 -6.42 -17.59
N ALA A 184 -15.63 -5.33 -17.37
CA ALA A 184 -14.19 -5.37 -17.18
C ALA A 184 -13.80 -6.05 -15.87
N LEU A 185 -14.57 -5.86 -14.79
CA LEU A 185 -14.25 -6.43 -13.49
C LEU A 185 -14.31 -7.96 -13.49
N GLU A 186 -15.19 -8.58 -14.29
CA GLU A 186 -15.23 -10.05 -14.41
C GLU A 186 -13.96 -10.58 -15.07
N ALA A 187 -13.47 -9.91 -16.13
CA ALA A 187 -12.22 -10.30 -16.77
C ALA A 187 -11.00 -10.10 -15.85
N CYS A 188 -10.97 -8.99 -15.11
CA CYS A 188 -9.93 -8.74 -14.11
C CYS A 188 -9.96 -9.79 -13.00
N HIS A 189 -11.14 -10.11 -12.46
CA HIS A 189 -11.33 -11.17 -11.48
C HIS A 189 -10.76 -12.51 -11.95
N ASP A 190 -11.13 -12.93 -13.17
CA ASP A 190 -10.70 -14.22 -13.71
C ASP A 190 -9.18 -14.29 -13.90
N ASP A 191 -8.56 -13.18 -14.33
CA ASP A 191 -7.11 -13.08 -14.49
C ASP A 191 -6.37 -13.11 -13.14
N VAL A 192 -6.87 -12.37 -12.15
CA VAL A 192 -6.31 -12.36 -10.78
C VAL A 192 -6.39 -13.76 -10.17
N VAL A 193 -7.55 -14.42 -10.24
CA VAL A 193 -7.72 -15.79 -9.72
C VAL A 193 -6.81 -16.77 -10.47
N TRP A 194 -6.76 -16.70 -11.79
CA TRP A 194 -5.91 -17.58 -12.58
C TRP A 194 -4.43 -17.44 -12.20
N GLN A 195 -3.91 -16.21 -12.16
CA GLN A 195 -2.50 -15.98 -11.83
C GLN A 195 -2.20 -16.43 -10.40
N SER A 196 -3.12 -16.18 -9.47
CA SER A 196 -2.98 -16.64 -8.09
C SER A 196 -2.86 -18.15 -7.99
N ARG A 197 -3.67 -18.91 -8.74
CA ARG A 197 -3.57 -20.37 -8.78
C ARG A 197 -2.21 -20.82 -9.33
N MET A 198 -1.68 -20.14 -10.35
CA MET A 198 -0.35 -20.47 -10.88
C MET A 198 0.75 -20.35 -9.81
N PHE A 199 0.71 -19.31 -8.97
CA PHE A 199 1.71 -19.13 -7.91
C PHE A 199 1.47 -19.99 -6.67
N ALA A 200 0.21 -20.35 -6.38
CA ALA A 200 -0.08 -21.39 -5.41
C ALA A 200 0.51 -22.75 -5.84
N GLU A 201 0.39 -23.10 -7.13
CA GLU A 201 0.97 -24.33 -7.69
C GLU A 201 2.50 -24.31 -7.71
N THR A 202 3.12 -23.16 -7.98
CA THR A 202 4.58 -22.97 -7.88
C THR A 202 5.10 -23.08 -6.44
N GLY A 203 4.24 -22.81 -5.46
CA GLY A 203 4.59 -22.84 -4.05
C GLY A 203 5.14 -21.52 -3.52
N ALA A 204 4.70 -20.37 -4.07
CA ALA A 204 4.95 -19.06 -3.47
C ALA A 204 4.50 -19.04 -1.99
N ASP A 205 5.24 -18.37 -1.11
CA ASP A 205 4.94 -18.37 0.33
C ASP A 205 3.68 -17.56 0.66
N ALA A 206 3.36 -16.58 -0.18
CA ALA A 206 2.12 -15.82 -0.16
C ALA A 206 1.91 -15.11 -1.51
N ILE A 207 0.76 -14.46 -1.66
CA ILE A 207 0.46 -13.55 -2.77
C ILE A 207 0.12 -12.16 -2.24
N ASN A 208 0.57 -11.10 -2.90
CA ASN A 208 0.10 -9.74 -2.63
C ASN A 208 -0.69 -9.21 -3.83
N TYR A 209 -1.96 -8.89 -3.59
CA TYR A 209 -2.72 -8.02 -4.47
C TYR A 209 -2.40 -6.57 -4.11
N ASP A 210 -1.49 -5.99 -4.88
CA ASP A 210 -0.98 -4.65 -4.59
C ASP A 210 -1.74 -3.55 -5.33
N THR A 211 -1.65 -2.32 -4.82
CA THR A 211 -2.23 -1.11 -5.42
C THR A 211 -3.72 -1.32 -5.79
N VAL A 212 -4.45 -1.98 -4.89
CA VAL A 212 -5.85 -2.38 -5.08
C VAL A 212 -6.78 -1.18 -5.03
N ALA A 213 -7.79 -1.20 -5.89
CA ALA A 213 -8.81 -0.15 -6.05
C ALA A 213 -8.24 1.16 -6.61
N SER A 214 -7.11 1.11 -7.32
CA SER A 214 -6.51 2.27 -7.99
C SER A 214 -7.45 2.90 -9.02
N THR A 215 -8.32 2.09 -9.62
CA THR A 215 -9.37 2.52 -10.55
C THR A 215 -10.78 2.50 -9.96
N GLY A 216 -10.89 2.34 -8.63
CA GLY A 216 -12.12 2.48 -7.89
C GLY A 216 -12.81 1.17 -7.48
N ASP A 217 -14.10 1.28 -7.22
CA ASP A 217 -14.91 0.26 -6.56
C ASP A 217 -15.11 -1.04 -7.36
N ALA A 218 -15.01 -0.99 -8.70
CA ALA A 218 -15.09 -2.18 -9.54
C ALA A 218 -13.85 -3.09 -9.39
N GLU A 219 -12.66 -2.51 -9.37
CA GLU A 219 -11.41 -3.25 -9.13
C GLU A 219 -11.37 -3.80 -7.71
N PHE A 220 -11.88 -3.05 -6.72
CA PHE A 220 -11.96 -3.54 -5.35
C PHE A 220 -12.89 -4.75 -5.24
N LEU A 221 -14.04 -4.73 -5.91
CA LEU A 221 -14.97 -5.87 -5.93
C LEU A 221 -14.33 -7.12 -6.55
N ALA A 222 -13.64 -6.97 -7.68
CA ALA A 222 -12.92 -8.06 -8.33
C ALA A 222 -11.88 -8.67 -7.37
N THR A 223 -11.11 -7.81 -6.68
CA THR A 223 -10.08 -8.22 -5.73
C THR A 223 -10.66 -8.95 -4.51
N LEU A 224 -11.76 -8.45 -3.91
CA LEU A 224 -12.41 -9.10 -2.77
C LEU A 224 -12.98 -10.48 -3.16
N ARG A 225 -13.52 -10.62 -4.36
CA ARG A 225 -13.99 -11.91 -4.90
C ARG A 225 -12.83 -12.87 -5.17
N ALA A 226 -11.73 -12.38 -5.73
CA ALA A 226 -10.54 -13.18 -5.97
C ALA A 226 -9.92 -13.66 -4.65
N THR A 227 -9.77 -12.77 -3.67
CA THR A 227 -9.30 -13.10 -2.31
C THR A 227 -10.13 -14.23 -1.71
N ARG A 228 -11.47 -14.11 -1.74
CA ARG A 228 -12.37 -15.17 -1.24
C ARG A 228 -12.17 -16.49 -1.96
N THR A 229 -11.99 -16.46 -3.27
CA THR A 229 -11.78 -17.67 -4.07
C THR A 229 -10.49 -18.35 -3.64
N ILE A 230 -9.37 -17.62 -3.65
CA ILE A 230 -8.04 -18.17 -3.37
C ILE A 230 -7.90 -18.64 -1.92
N SER A 231 -8.35 -17.86 -0.95
CA SER A 231 -8.32 -18.27 0.46
C SER A 231 -9.25 -19.44 0.79
N SER A 232 -10.22 -19.74 -0.08
CA SER A 232 -11.12 -20.91 0.09
C SER A 232 -10.65 -22.17 -0.63
N GLU A 233 -9.88 -22.01 -1.71
CA GLU A 233 -9.42 -23.10 -2.56
C GLU A 233 -7.98 -23.53 -2.24
N THR A 234 -7.20 -22.69 -1.58
CA THR A 234 -5.77 -22.89 -1.32
C THR A 234 -5.41 -22.51 0.11
N ASP A 235 -4.27 -23.01 0.60
CA ASP A 235 -3.67 -22.60 1.88
C ASP A 235 -2.74 -21.37 1.71
N MET A 236 -2.69 -20.76 0.51
CA MET A 236 -1.80 -19.65 0.20
C MET A 236 -2.30 -18.37 0.88
N PRO A 237 -1.52 -17.73 1.78
CA PRO A 237 -1.88 -16.46 2.37
C PRO A 237 -2.02 -15.37 1.32
N VAL A 238 -3.09 -14.58 1.40
CA VAL A 238 -3.35 -13.43 0.52
C VAL A 238 -3.17 -12.14 1.30
N GLU A 239 -2.24 -11.30 0.88
CA GLU A 239 -2.16 -9.90 1.26
C GLU A 239 -3.00 -9.05 0.28
N VAL A 240 -3.74 -8.08 0.82
CA VAL A 240 -4.43 -7.06 0.02
C VAL A 240 -3.90 -5.69 0.42
N SER A 241 -3.11 -5.09 -0.46
CA SER A 241 -2.51 -3.76 -0.29
C SER A 241 -3.24 -2.73 -1.17
N MET A 242 -3.79 -1.70 -0.54
CA MET A 242 -4.68 -0.72 -1.18
C MET A 242 -3.89 0.35 -1.94
N ALA A 243 -4.49 0.99 -2.94
CA ALA A 243 -3.87 2.12 -3.67
C ALA A 243 -4.09 3.49 -3.00
N ALA A 244 -5.11 3.60 -2.16
CA ALA A 244 -5.53 4.87 -1.58
C ALA A 244 -6.30 4.69 -0.27
N GLU A 245 -6.28 5.74 0.54
CA GLU A 245 -7.03 5.82 1.80
C GLU A 245 -8.55 5.70 1.66
N MET A 246 -9.11 6.02 0.49
CA MET A 246 -10.54 5.97 0.25
C MET A 246 -10.80 5.37 -1.11
N VAL A 247 -11.69 4.37 -1.16
CA VAL A 247 -12.10 3.75 -2.42
C VAL A 247 -12.89 4.76 -3.25
N LEU A 248 -12.40 5.05 -4.45
CA LEU A 248 -13.08 5.95 -5.40
C LEU A 248 -14.31 5.26 -5.99
N GLY A 249 -15.42 5.99 -6.08
CA GLY A 249 -16.67 5.49 -6.67
C GLY A 249 -16.79 5.84 -8.14
N PHE A 250 -15.99 5.24 -9.01
CA PHE A 250 -16.15 5.39 -10.47
C PHE A 250 -17.43 4.71 -10.96
N HIS A 251 -17.80 3.58 -10.35
CA HIS A 251 -19.12 2.98 -10.53
C HIS A 251 -20.12 3.58 -9.53
N GLY A 252 -19.76 3.60 -8.25
CA GLY A 252 -20.46 4.25 -7.15
C GLY A 252 -21.60 3.45 -6.51
N GLU A 253 -21.87 2.24 -7.01
CA GLU A 253 -23.03 1.41 -6.61
C GLU A 253 -22.67 -0.05 -6.34
N LEU A 254 -21.40 -0.44 -6.53
CA LEU A 254 -20.99 -1.83 -6.29
C LEU A 254 -20.92 -2.12 -4.80
N GLU A 255 -21.34 -3.34 -4.45
CA GLU A 255 -21.39 -3.81 -3.07
C GLU A 255 -20.66 -5.14 -2.91
N TYR A 256 -20.08 -5.34 -1.73
CA TYR A 256 -19.60 -6.63 -1.27
C TYR A 256 -20.32 -6.99 0.02
N GLU A 257 -21.07 -8.09 0.00
CA GLU A 257 -21.90 -8.55 1.12
C GLU A 257 -22.84 -7.47 1.68
N GLY A 258 -23.49 -6.72 0.78
CA GLY A 258 -24.41 -5.63 1.15
C GLY A 258 -23.74 -4.36 1.64
N THR A 259 -22.41 -4.29 1.65
CA THR A 259 -21.66 -3.06 1.94
C THR A 259 -21.24 -2.39 0.63
N ARG A 260 -21.71 -1.17 0.39
CA ARG A 260 -21.23 -0.33 -0.71
C ARG A 260 -19.74 -0.04 -0.60
N LEU A 261 -19.02 -0.27 -1.69
CA LEU A 261 -17.56 -0.16 -1.76
C LEU A 261 -17.06 1.28 -1.92
N ALA A 262 -17.77 2.09 -2.68
CA ALA A 262 -17.41 3.49 -2.90
C ALA A 262 -17.44 4.30 -1.59
N GLY A 263 -16.34 5.01 -1.31
CA GLY A 263 -16.21 5.90 -0.16
C GLY A 263 -15.79 5.22 1.14
N LEU A 264 -15.40 3.94 1.10
CA LEU A 264 -14.86 3.24 2.27
C LEU A 264 -13.48 3.76 2.64
N TRP A 265 -13.29 4.05 3.94
CA TRP A 265 -12.03 4.44 4.55
C TRP A 265 -11.25 3.23 5.08
N PRO A 266 -9.97 3.36 5.48
CA PRO A 266 -9.08 2.21 5.68
C PRO A 266 -9.62 1.16 6.67
N HIS A 267 -10.13 1.59 7.83
CA HIS A 267 -10.72 0.69 8.84
C HIS A 267 -11.98 -0.05 8.34
N GLN A 268 -12.65 0.46 7.30
CA GLN A 268 -13.81 -0.18 6.68
C GLN A 268 -13.40 -1.11 5.54
N GLN A 269 -12.38 -0.71 4.76
CA GLN A 269 -11.76 -1.55 3.75
C GLN A 269 -11.20 -2.83 4.41
N MET A 270 -10.45 -2.66 5.51
CA MET A 270 -9.90 -3.74 6.33
C MET A 270 -10.95 -4.81 6.65
N LYS A 271 -12.12 -4.39 7.17
CA LYS A 271 -13.20 -5.32 7.52
C LYS A 271 -13.73 -6.12 6.33
N LEU A 272 -13.76 -5.53 5.13
CA LEU A 272 -14.19 -6.25 3.93
C LEU A 272 -13.12 -7.24 3.47
N VAL A 273 -11.87 -6.82 3.51
CA VAL A 273 -10.70 -7.63 3.17
C VAL A 273 -10.57 -8.83 4.11
N GLU A 274 -10.72 -8.61 5.42
CA GLU A 274 -10.72 -9.67 6.44
C GLU A 274 -11.86 -10.68 6.18
N ARG A 275 -13.09 -10.19 5.90
CA ARG A 275 -14.23 -11.06 5.55
C ARG A 275 -14.06 -11.77 4.20
N ALA A 276 -13.23 -11.24 3.32
CA ALA A 276 -12.85 -11.91 2.09
C ALA A 276 -11.83 -13.04 2.33
N GLY A 277 -11.24 -13.12 3.53
CA GLY A 277 -10.30 -14.17 3.91
C GLY A 277 -8.83 -13.83 3.64
N ALA A 278 -8.50 -12.54 3.50
CA ALA A 278 -7.09 -12.13 3.43
C ALA A 278 -6.36 -12.48 4.73
N ALA A 279 -5.07 -12.77 4.60
CA ALA A 279 -4.17 -13.03 5.72
C ALA A 279 -3.47 -11.77 6.22
N ILE A 280 -3.28 -10.75 5.37
CA ILE A 280 -2.64 -9.48 5.70
C ILE A 280 -3.41 -8.35 5.00
N PHE A 281 -3.57 -7.21 5.67
CA PHE A 281 -4.14 -6.01 5.06
C PHE A 281 -3.15 -4.84 5.06
N GLY A 282 -2.91 -4.27 3.89
CA GLY A 282 -2.03 -3.12 3.71
C GLY A 282 -2.79 -1.82 3.44
N PRO A 283 -3.17 -1.04 4.48
CA PRO A 283 -3.80 0.25 4.25
C PRO A 283 -2.81 1.26 3.66
N VAL A 284 -3.27 2.04 2.68
CA VAL A 284 -2.55 3.21 2.18
C VAL A 284 -3.13 4.50 2.75
N VAL A 285 -2.26 5.44 3.11
CA VAL A 285 -2.65 6.82 3.38
C VAL A 285 -1.84 7.76 2.48
N ASN A 286 -2.55 8.52 1.64
CA ASN A 286 -1.91 9.42 0.69
C ASN A 286 -1.38 10.68 1.39
N ASN A 287 -0.19 11.11 0.99
CA ASN A 287 0.38 12.34 1.50
C ASN A 287 -0.20 13.57 0.80
N ASN A 288 -0.32 14.63 1.57
CA ASN A 288 -0.56 15.97 1.07
C ASN A 288 0.77 16.69 0.91
N SER A 289 1.19 16.89 -0.34
CA SER A 289 2.45 17.56 -0.68
C SER A 289 2.54 19.00 -0.17
N LYS A 290 1.40 19.65 0.10
CA LYS A 290 1.31 21.02 0.61
C LYS A 290 1.38 21.12 2.14
N LYS A 291 1.44 19.99 2.85
CA LYS A 291 1.48 19.91 4.32
C LYS A 291 2.84 19.43 4.80
N SER A 292 3.17 19.66 6.07
CA SER A 292 4.42 19.16 6.64
C SER A 292 4.42 17.63 6.73
N CYS A 293 5.61 17.02 6.82
CA CYS A 293 5.72 15.60 7.12
C CYS A 293 5.15 15.26 8.50
N ALA A 294 5.24 16.17 9.47
CA ALA A 294 4.61 15.99 10.79
C ALA A 294 3.09 15.84 10.68
N TRP A 295 2.45 16.69 9.88
CA TRP A 295 1.02 16.60 9.59
C TRP A 295 0.66 15.30 8.86
N ASN A 296 1.44 14.92 7.84
CA ASN A 296 1.18 13.71 7.06
C ASN A 296 1.36 12.43 7.89
N VAL A 297 2.40 12.35 8.72
CA VAL A 297 2.64 11.22 9.63
C VAL A 297 1.53 11.10 10.68
N ALA A 298 1.15 12.21 11.32
CA ALA A 298 0.06 12.19 12.30
C ALA A 298 -1.26 11.71 11.68
N ARG A 299 -1.56 12.20 10.47
CA ARG A 299 -2.74 11.79 9.71
C ARG A 299 -2.72 10.31 9.37
N ALA A 300 -1.61 9.80 8.86
CA ALA A 300 -1.48 8.41 8.49
C ALA A 300 -1.55 7.48 9.70
N ALA A 301 -0.85 7.80 10.79
CA ALA A 301 -0.90 7.05 12.05
C ALA A 301 -2.33 6.99 12.63
N THR A 302 -3.12 8.06 12.48
CA THR A 302 -4.53 8.08 12.93
C THR A 302 -5.40 7.06 12.17
N PHE A 303 -5.27 6.99 10.84
CA PHE A 303 -6.01 6.00 10.07
C PHE A 303 -5.55 4.57 10.37
N VAL A 304 -4.24 4.35 10.46
CA VAL A 304 -3.67 3.02 10.72
C VAL A 304 -4.06 2.54 12.11
N LYS A 305 -3.99 3.39 13.15
CA LYS A 305 -4.45 3.08 14.51
C LYS A 305 -5.92 2.64 14.52
N ALA A 306 -6.77 3.27 13.71
CA ALA A 306 -8.18 2.88 13.60
C ALA A 306 -8.37 1.52 12.90
N CYS A 307 -7.48 1.14 11.96
CA CYS A 307 -7.48 -0.20 11.38
C CYS A 307 -7.06 -1.24 12.43
N THR A 308 -5.90 -1.04 13.06
CA THR A 308 -5.29 -2.01 13.99
C THR A 308 -6.14 -2.22 15.24
N ALA A 309 -6.87 -1.20 15.70
CA ALA A 309 -7.77 -1.32 16.84
C ALA A 309 -8.91 -2.34 16.64
N GLU A 310 -9.28 -2.65 15.40
CA GLU A 310 -10.41 -3.55 15.08
C GLU A 310 -10.00 -4.81 14.30
N ALA A 311 -8.78 -4.86 13.78
CA ALA A 311 -8.32 -5.95 12.91
C ALA A 311 -8.09 -7.25 13.69
N THR A 312 -8.39 -8.39 13.06
CA THR A 312 -7.99 -9.72 13.56
C THR A 312 -6.87 -10.35 12.72
N ILE A 313 -6.46 -9.67 11.65
CA ILE A 313 -5.34 -10.01 10.77
C ILE A 313 -4.23 -8.95 10.87
N PRO A 314 -2.96 -9.31 10.63
CA PRO A 314 -1.85 -8.37 10.59
C PRO A 314 -2.08 -7.18 9.65
N ILE A 315 -1.69 -6.00 10.12
CA ILE A 315 -1.79 -4.73 9.38
C ILE A 315 -0.39 -4.26 8.96
N HIS A 316 -0.15 -4.24 7.65
CA HIS A 316 1.10 -3.84 7.01
C HIS A 316 0.90 -2.53 6.24
N PRO A 317 0.78 -1.36 6.91
CA PRO A 317 0.55 -0.10 6.21
C PRO A 317 1.70 0.19 5.24
N ASN A 318 1.34 0.64 4.05
CA ASN A 318 2.31 1.04 3.05
C ASN A 318 3.05 2.32 3.49
N VAL A 319 4.36 2.21 3.71
CA VAL A 319 5.24 3.33 4.10
C VAL A 319 6.34 3.54 3.05
N GLY A 320 6.01 4.31 2.02
CA GLY A 320 6.87 4.52 0.86
C GLY A 320 6.63 5.87 0.19
N ASN A 321 7.28 6.09 -0.95
CA ASN A 321 7.26 7.38 -1.65
C ASN A 321 5.82 7.91 -1.87
N GLY A 322 5.47 9.01 -1.21
CA GLY A 322 4.16 9.66 -1.35
C GLY A 322 3.03 9.10 -0.47
N VAL A 323 3.28 8.07 0.34
CA VAL A 323 2.30 7.45 1.24
C VAL A 323 2.85 7.29 2.66
N GLY A 324 1.98 7.00 3.62
CA GLY A 324 2.38 6.67 5.00
C GLY A 324 3.15 7.78 5.73
N GLY A 325 3.07 9.03 5.28
CA GLY A 325 3.85 10.16 5.83
C GLY A 325 5.22 10.39 5.19
N VAL A 326 5.68 9.52 4.28
CA VAL A 326 6.96 9.68 3.56
C VAL A 326 6.81 10.60 2.35
N PRO A 327 7.54 11.73 2.28
CA PRO A 327 7.30 12.74 1.26
C PRO A 327 7.48 12.20 -0.17
N MET A 328 6.74 12.80 -1.10
CA MET A 328 6.83 12.50 -2.53
C MET A 328 8.12 13.11 -3.09
N PHE A 329 9.15 12.27 -3.26
CA PHE A 329 10.48 12.68 -3.73
C PHE A 329 11.20 11.50 -4.39
N GLU A 330 12.03 11.75 -5.42
CA GLU A 330 12.68 10.69 -6.21
C GLU A 330 13.45 9.68 -5.34
N VAL A 331 14.06 10.15 -4.25
CA VAL A 331 14.78 9.33 -3.28
C VAL A 331 14.29 9.68 -1.89
N SER A 332 13.41 8.85 -1.34
CA SER A 332 12.77 9.13 -0.06
C SER A 332 13.82 9.45 1.03
N PRO A 333 13.70 10.60 1.70
CA PRO A 333 14.69 11.04 2.67
C PRO A 333 14.64 10.15 3.91
N LEU A 334 15.78 9.55 4.24
CA LEU A 334 15.94 8.57 5.32
C LEU A 334 15.42 9.08 6.69
N ASP A 335 15.56 10.38 6.95
CA ASP A 335 15.06 11.02 8.16
C ASP A 335 13.52 10.97 8.28
N MET A 336 12.80 11.04 7.16
CA MET A 336 11.35 10.94 7.16
C MET A 336 10.87 9.49 7.09
N VAL A 337 11.54 8.64 6.31
CA VAL A 337 11.21 7.20 6.24
C VAL A 337 11.28 6.58 7.64
N SER A 338 12.35 6.85 8.38
CA SER A 338 12.54 6.31 9.74
C SER A 338 11.50 6.82 10.74
N ARG A 339 11.14 8.12 10.68
CA ARG A 339 10.09 8.71 11.53
C ARG A 339 8.69 8.17 11.20
N ALA A 340 8.34 8.10 9.92
CA ALA A 340 7.09 7.55 9.46
C ALA A 340 6.93 6.08 9.90
N SER A 341 7.97 5.28 9.68
CA SER A 341 8.01 3.87 10.09
C SER A 341 7.81 3.72 11.60
N ALA A 342 8.60 4.44 12.42
CA ALA A 342 8.47 4.39 13.87
C ALA A 342 7.10 4.88 14.37
N ALA A 343 6.48 5.87 13.70
CA ALA A 343 5.14 6.33 14.04
C ALA A 343 4.06 5.29 13.71
N MET A 344 4.16 4.59 12.58
CA MET A 344 3.24 3.51 12.23
C MET A 344 3.31 2.36 13.23
N ILE A 345 4.48 2.07 13.76
CA ILE A 345 4.66 1.03 14.78
C ILE A 345 4.16 1.51 16.15
N GLU A 346 4.68 2.64 16.64
CA GLU A 346 4.47 3.06 18.03
C GLU A 346 3.06 3.61 18.28
N ILE A 347 2.47 4.28 17.29
CA ILE A 347 1.11 4.84 17.38
C ILE A 347 0.13 4.02 16.54
N GLY A 348 0.49 3.75 15.29
CA GLY A 348 -0.37 2.97 14.40
C GLY A 348 -0.54 1.52 14.84
N LYS A 349 0.37 0.98 15.67
CA LYS A 349 0.40 -0.43 16.10
C LYS A 349 0.47 -1.41 14.93
N ALA A 350 1.18 -1.02 13.88
CA ALA A 350 1.42 -1.85 12.70
C ALA A 350 2.23 -3.12 13.05
N ASP A 351 1.85 -4.24 12.45
CA ASP A 351 2.52 -5.54 12.63
C ASP A 351 3.71 -5.71 11.67
N GLY A 352 3.61 -5.07 10.51
CA GLY A 352 4.69 -4.96 9.52
C GLY A 352 4.61 -3.63 8.78
N LEU A 353 5.56 -3.33 7.88
CA LEU A 353 5.63 -2.08 7.09
C LEU A 353 6.04 -2.34 5.65
#